data_AF-A0A662RE71-F1
#
_entry.id   AF-A0A662RE71-F1
#
_cell.length_a   1.000
_cell.length_b   1.000
_cell.length_c   1.000
_cell.angle_alpha   90.00
_cell.angle_beta   90.00
_cell.angle_gamma   90.00
#
_symmetry.space_group_name_H-M   'P 1'
#
loop_
_entity.id
_entity.type
_entity.pdbx_description
1 polymer ?
#
loop_
_entity_poly.entity_id
_entity_poly.type
_entity_poly.pdbx_seq_one_letter_code
_entity_poly.pdbx_strand_id
1 'polypeptide(L)' 'MTAVQIVSDFSGIREVLDRSGYGGYDKESVRPCVLNVKNWLMSYAPDSARFEVQETLPDDVKSLSDEQRAGIIGLCVPHP' A
#
# COMPACT_ATOMS: atom_id res chain seq x y z
N MET A 1 3.79 4.91 5.96
CA MET A 1 3.60 3.51 6.40
C MET A 1 3.27 2.60 5.24
N THR A 2 2.12 2.78 4.59
CA THR A 2 1.63 1.94 3.47
C THR A 2 2.63 1.80 2.32
N ALA A 3 3.22 2.90 1.84
CA ALA A 3 4.23 2.85 0.77
C ALA A 3 5.43 1.95 1.12
N VAL A 4 5.86 1.93 2.39
CA VAL A 4 7.00 1.13 2.86
C VAL A 4 6.68 -0.37 2.91
N GLN A 5 5.39 -0.74 3.01
CA GLN A 5 4.93 -2.13 3.02
C GLN A 5 4.57 -2.66 1.62
N ILE A 6 4.37 -1.77 0.63
CA ILE A 6 3.98 -2.15 -0.74
C ILE A 6 5.19 -2.25 -1.68
N VAL A 7 6.23 -1.44 -1.47
CA VAL A 7 7.40 -1.41 -2.36
C VAL A 7 8.70 -1.70 -1.61
N SER A 8 9.60 -2.41 -2.28
CA SER A 8 10.80 -2.95 -1.65
C SER A 8 11.94 -1.94 -1.51
N ASP A 9 12.02 -0.96 -2.42
CA ASP A 9 13.12 0.00 -2.50
C ASP A 9 12.70 1.47 -2.43
N PHE A 10 13.68 2.34 -2.19
CA PHE A 10 13.46 3.77 -2.01
C PHE A 10 12.97 4.48 -3.29
N SER A 11 13.32 3.98 -4.47
CA SER A 11 12.82 4.54 -5.72
C SER A 11 11.33 4.30 -5.87
N GLY A 12 10.85 3.08 -5.57
CA GLY A 12 9.42 2.78 -5.54
C GLY A 12 8.66 3.61 -4.51
N ILE A 13 9.25 3.88 -3.35
CA ILE A 13 8.62 4.75 -2.34
C ILE A 13 8.41 6.15 -2.90
N ARG A 14 9.41 6.72 -3.58
CA ARG A 14 9.29 8.05 -4.20
C ARG A 14 8.21 8.08 -5.27
N GLU A 15 8.15 7.06 -6.12
CA GLU A 15 7.12 6.95 -7.15
C GLU A 15 5.71 6.94 -6.54
N VAL A 16 5.52 6.16 -5.46
CA VAL A 16 4.25 6.13 -4.72
C VAL A 16 3.93 7.50 -4.14
N LEU A 17 4.89 8.19 -3.53
CA LEU A 17 4.67 9.54 -2.98
C LEU A 17 4.28 10.54 -4.06
N ASP A 18 4.99 10.54 -5.19
CA ASP A 18 4.79 11.46 -6.30
C ASP A 18 3.39 11.26 -6.91
N ARG A 19 2.98 10.01 -7.19
CA ARG A 19 1.64 9.72 -7.76
C ARG A 19 0.50 9.93 -6.75
N SER A 20 0.78 9.85 -5.45
CA SER A 20 -0.20 10.10 -4.39
C SER A 20 -0.36 11.58 -4.05
N GLY A 21 0.27 12.49 -4.80
CA GLY A 21 0.12 13.93 -4.62
C GLY A 21 1.01 14.54 -3.53
N TYR A 22 1.94 13.77 -2.97
CA TYR A 22 2.92 14.27 -1.99
C TYR A 22 4.12 14.92 -2.69
N GLY A 23 3.94 15.68 -3.77
CA GLY A 23 5.05 16.34 -4.46
C GLY A 23 5.77 17.37 -3.56
N GLY A 24 7.07 17.60 -3.81
CA GLY A 24 7.83 18.69 -3.18
C GLY A 24 8.50 18.38 -1.84
N TYR A 25 8.63 17.11 -1.44
CA TYR A 25 9.43 16.73 -0.28
C TYR A 25 10.93 16.86 -0.54
N ASP A 26 11.68 17.11 0.53
CA ASP A 26 13.12 16.92 0.51
C ASP A 26 13.45 15.42 0.46
N LYS A 27 14.07 15.01 -0.65
CA LYS A 27 14.40 13.61 -0.93
C LYS A 27 15.37 13.03 0.10
N GLU A 28 16.30 13.84 0.59
CA GLU A 28 17.29 13.40 1.57
C GLU A 28 16.65 13.19 2.95
N SER A 29 15.66 14.01 3.31
CA SER A 29 14.86 13.84 4.54
C SER A 29 13.91 12.64 4.51
N VAL A 30 13.50 12.15 3.34
CA VAL A 30 12.59 10.99 3.26
C VAL A 30 13.30 9.68 3.56
N ARG A 31 14.60 9.55 3.23
CA ARG A 31 15.38 8.33 3.49
C ARG A 31 15.42 7.92 4.97
N PRO A 32 15.76 8.80 5.94
CA PRO A 32 15.72 8.44 7.36
C PRO A 32 14.29 8.18 7.85
N CYS A 33 13.29 8.89 7.32
CA CYS A 33 11.88 8.64 7.64
C CYS A 33 11.47 7.21 7.24
N VAL A 34 11.83 6.76 6.04
CA VAL A 34 11.59 5.38 5.58
C VAL A 34 12.25 4.36 6.51
N LEU A 35 13.50 4.61 6.93
CA LEU A 35 14.20 3.70 7.84
C LEU A 35 13.51 3.63 9.21
N ASN A 36 13.09 4.77 9.76
CA ASN A 36 12.36 4.83 11.03
C ASN A 36 11.05 4.05 10.94
N VAL A 37 10.33 4.18 9.83
CA VAL A 37 9.11 3.42 9.57
C VAL A 37 9.39 1.92 9.48
N LYS A 38 10.46 1.50 8.79
CA LYS A 38 10.86 0.08 8.71
C LYS A 38 11.17 -0.48 10.09
N ASN A 39 11.96 0.24 10.89
CA ASN A 39 12.31 -0.18 12.25
C ASN A 39 11.07 -0.24 13.15
N TRP A 40 10.16 0.73 13.02
CA TRP A 40 8.90 0.72 13.74
C TRP A 40 8.04 -0.50 13.39
N LEU A 41 7.91 -0.81 12.09
CA LEU A 41 7.16 -1.98 11.60
C LEU A 41 7.73 -3.30 12.13
N MET A 42 9.07 -3.41 12.20
CA MET A 42 9.76 -4.60 12.65
C MET A 42 9.66 -4.84 14.16
N SER A 43 9.70 -3.78 14.96
CA SER A 43 9.96 -3.91 16.41
C SER A 43 8.80 -3.47 17.30
N TYR A 44 7.89 -2.64 16.79
CA TYR A 44 6.89 -1.98 17.64
C TYR A 44 5.47 -2.01 17.07
N ALA A 45 5.29 -2.28 15.78
CA ALA A 45 3.98 -2.22 15.16
C ALA A 45 3.04 -3.30 15.68
N PRO A 46 1.80 -2.94 16.08
CA PRO A 46 0.76 -3.92 16.35
C PRO A 46 0.44 -4.70 15.07
N ASP A 47 -0.09 -5.92 15.23
CA ASP A 47 -0.42 -6.78 14.07
C ASP A 47 -1.41 -6.10 13.11
N SER A 48 -2.35 -5.29 13.63
CA SER A 48 -3.32 -4.53 12.82
C SER A 48 -2.69 -3.48 11.89
N ALA A 49 -1.43 -3.10 12.10
CA ALA A 49 -0.71 -2.15 11.24
C ALA A 49 0.16 -2.84 10.17
N ARG A 50 0.36 -4.15 10.29
CA ARG A 50 1.19 -4.96 9.38
C ARG A 50 0.30 -5.67 8.36
N PHE A 51 0.69 -5.60 7.10
CA PHE A 51 0.02 -6.35 6.04
C PHE A 51 1.01 -6.70 4.93
N GLU A 52 0.61 -7.66 4.10
CA GLU A 52 1.35 -8.09 2.91
C GLU A 52 0.38 -8.18 1.73
N VAL A 53 0.81 -7.63 0.58
CA VAL A 53 0.03 -7.71 -0.66
C VAL A 53 0.15 -9.11 -1.23
N GLN A 54 -0.98 -9.78 -1.42
CA GLN A 54 -1.02 -11.11 -2.01
C GLN A 54 -1.00 -11.02 -3.54
N GLU A 55 -0.18 -11.84 -4.21
CA GLU A 55 -0.13 -11.92 -5.67
C GLU A 55 -1.36 -12.61 -6.26
N THR A 56 -2.01 -13.46 -5.47
CA THR A 56 -3.19 -14.22 -5.87
C THR A 56 -4.38 -13.89 -4.99
N LEU A 57 -5.58 -14.09 -5.55
CA LEU A 57 -6.81 -13.88 -4.80
C LEU A 57 -6.94 -14.94 -3.70
N PRO A 58 -7.25 -14.53 -2.45
CA PRO A 58 -7.49 -15.48 -1.37
C PRO A 58 -8.80 -16.23 -1.59
N ASP A 59 -8.92 -17.41 -0.98
CA ASP A 59 -10.12 -18.25 -1.08
C ASP A 59 -11.39 -17.54 -0.59
N ASP A 60 -11.27 -16.59 0.33
CA ASP A 60 -12.37 -15.77 0.85
C ASP A 60 -13.14 -15.05 -0.26
N VAL A 61 -12.51 -14.78 -1.41
CA VAL A 61 -13.17 -14.21 -2.59
C VAL A 61 -14.31 -15.11 -3.10
N LYS A 62 -14.29 -16.41 -2.81
CA LYS A 62 -15.39 -17.34 -3.15
C LYS A 62 -16.67 -17.04 -2.36
N SER A 63 -16.55 -16.47 -1.16
CA SER A 63 -17.66 -16.14 -0.27
C SER A 63 -18.36 -14.81 -0.58
N LEU A 64 -17.84 -14.02 -1.52
CA LEU A 64 -18.44 -12.74 -1.91
C LEU A 64 -19.82 -12.94 -2.54
N SER A 65 -20.79 -12.12 -2.12
CA SER A 65 -22.12 -12.06 -2.73
C SER A 65 -22.05 -11.50 -4.15
N ASP A 66 -23.13 -11.71 -4.91
CA ASP A 66 -23.22 -11.20 -6.28
C ASP A 66 -23.16 -9.67 -6.32
N GLU A 67 -23.74 -8.99 -5.33
CA GLU A 67 -23.67 -7.53 -5.20
C GLU A 67 -22.24 -7.05 -4.90
N GLN A 68 -21.50 -7.74 -4.03
CA GLN A 68 -20.12 -7.42 -3.72
C GLN A 68 -19.21 -7.61 -4.95
N ARG A 69 -19.42 -8.70 -5.70
CA ARG A 69 -18.72 -8.96 -6.96
C ARG A 69 -19.01 -7.87 -7.99
N ALA A 70 -20.28 -7.53 -8.18
CA ALA A 70 -20.69 -6.47 -9.10
C ALA A 70 -20.08 -5.11 -8.70
N GLY A 71 -20.03 -4.79 -7.41
CA GLY A 71 -19.39 -3.58 -6.89
C GLY A 71 -17.91 -3.51 -7.21
N ILE A 72 -17.16 -4.59 -6.99
CA ILE A 72 -15.73 -4.66 -7.32
C ILE A 72 -15.50 -4.52 -8.83
N ILE A 73 -16.30 -5.19 -9.65
CA ILE A 73 -16.21 -5.06 -11.13
C ILE A 73 -16.44 -3.60 -11.55
N GLY A 74 -17.43 -2.93 -10.94
CA GLY A 74 -17.72 -1.52 -11.20
C GLY A 74 -16.54 -0.58 -10.90
N LEU A 75 -15.75 -0.87 -9.87
CA LEU A 75 -14.54 -0.10 -9.54
C LEU A 75 -13.42 -0.26 -10.58
N CYS A 76 -13.40 -1.37 -11.32
CA CYS A 76 -12.41 -1.61 -12.37
C CYS A 76 -12.73 -0.90 -13.69
N VAL A 77 -13.96 -0.39 -13.86
CA VAL A 77 -14.34 0.37 -15.06
C VAL A 77 -14.03 1.85 -14.81
N PRO A 78 -13.20 2.50 -15.64
CA PRO A 78 -12.94 3.93 -15.49
C PRO A 78 -14.26 4.69 -15.61
N HIS A 79 -14.57 5.53 -14.62
CA HIS A 79 -15.64 6.52 -14.76
C HIS A 79 -15.23 7.53 -15.84
N PRO A 80 -16.15 7.92 -16.75
CA PRO A 80 -15.87 8.91 -17.79
C PRO A 80 -15.53 10.29 -17.22
#